data_AF-A0A6A4CCC2-F1
#
_entry.id   AF-A0A6A4CCC2-F1
#
_cell.length_a   1.000
_cell.length_b   1.000
_cell.length_c   1.000
_cell.angle_alpha   90.00
_cell.angle_beta   90.00
_cell.angle_gamma   90.00
#
_symmetry.space_group_name_H-M   'P 1'
#
loop_
_entity.id
_entity.type
_entity.pdbx_description
1 polymer ?
#
loop_
_entity_poly.entity_id
_entity_poly.type
_entity_poly.pdbx_seq_one_letter_code
_entity_poly.pdbx_strand_id
1 'polypeptide(L)'
;MSGFSYPPPIFLSSTYNPAFYLSLDPSGFLSYAYAQTLYVSRNDYRLSYITGITLGQGSANQALTLDGSRNVTNINSLTASSITAGSMSGLTSLSVSGTLTATTVNTTSDIQVNGTSYNLTQLDRVNVTTIGTAQASKALVLDANRSASNIYNLIIDPNGTGIVCSTLKFWNAAGTASNTLAHMYYVGVQEGGATASQAVVLNSTKDYSGIRNLSCSGTLTISTSIATPSITCDTITKAGTITLSPTTLNLNPTTLQIAGTAVTATAAELNAVDVTAGAAAVSKALVLDSSGSIGTITKMTCTSIRSTTTECQITAGTALDTSAECRAYPLCITNDTDTVGSVAGISFMIDSTVAPISTSTPSAVIAAVRTTGAYAVSDLRFYTRSGSAFGSPVAERIRLTADGNFGIGSSSPPTRLSVVGDSGNLSGSWQRVCNFANDNASPITGEIQIVNAATGASSGNGMWIGTTTSDPLRLGVGNSTVMYLNSSSRLGVA
;
A
#
# COMPACT_ATOMS: atom_id res chain seq x y z
N MET A 1 19.56 -1.91 -167.17
CA MET A 1 19.27 -0.98 -166.06
C MET A 1 17.78 -1.01 -165.81
N SER A 2 17.35 -1.39 -164.61
CA SER A 2 15.96 -1.25 -164.15
C SER A 2 15.99 -0.30 -162.95
N GLY A 3 15.73 0.98 -163.19
CA GLY A 3 15.67 2.03 -162.18
C GLY A 3 14.24 2.52 -161.98
N PHE A 4 13.86 2.81 -160.74
CA PHE A 4 12.53 3.26 -160.35
C PHE A 4 12.28 4.74 -160.72
N SER A 5 11.16 5.02 -161.39
CA SER A 5 10.70 6.38 -161.74
C SER A 5 9.76 6.92 -160.66
N TYR A 6 9.91 8.19 -160.28
CA TYR A 6 9.03 8.89 -159.34
C TYR A 6 8.32 10.05 -160.06
N PRO A 7 6.98 10.09 -160.12
CA PRO A 7 6.26 11.20 -160.74
C PRO A 7 6.26 12.44 -159.85
N PRO A 8 6.28 13.66 -160.43
CA PRO A 8 6.27 14.90 -159.66
C PRO A 8 4.94 15.12 -158.90
N PRO A 9 4.96 15.72 -157.69
CA PRO A 9 3.79 15.89 -156.85
C PRO A 9 2.98 17.11 -157.35
N ILE A 10 1.65 16.98 -157.33
CA ILE A 10 0.73 17.99 -157.87
C ILE A 10 0.41 19.14 -156.88
N PHE A 11 1.17 19.31 -155.80
CA PHE A 11 1.03 20.42 -154.84
C PHE A 11 2.34 20.73 -154.10
N LEU A 12 2.53 22.01 -153.73
CA LEU A 12 3.69 22.54 -153.01
C LEU A 12 3.55 22.30 -151.49
N SER A 13 4.54 21.66 -150.84
CA SER A 13 4.62 21.48 -149.37
C SER A 13 5.75 22.33 -148.78
N SER A 14 5.52 22.99 -147.64
CA SER A 14 6.51 23.84 -146.95
C SER A 14 7.67 23.06 -146.31
N THR A 15 7.55 21.74 -146.19
CA THR A 15 8.62 20.85 -145.71
C THR A 15 9.36 20.14 -146.85
N TYR A 16 8.88 20.25 -148.10
CA TYR A 16 9.46 19.58 -149.26
C TYR A 16 10.05 20.61 -150.22
N ASN A 17 11.37 20.58 -150.42
CA ASN A 17 12.06 21.55 -151.26
C ASN A 17 11.69 21.36 -152.74
N PRO A 18 10.94 22.28 -153.39
CA PRO A 18 10.47 22.10 -154.76
C PRO A 18 11.60 22.05 -155.79
N ALA A 19 12.78 22.61 -155.47
CA ALA A 19 13.95 22.60 -156.34
C ALA A 19 14.57 21.19 -156.52
N PHE A 20 14.13 20.20 -155.74
CA PHE A 20 14.56 18.80 -155.82
C PHE A 20 14.35 18.18 -157.21
N TYR A 21 13.29 18.56 -157.93
CA TYR A 21 13.04 18.02 -159.28
C TYR A 21 13.94 18.64 -160.36
N LEU A 22 14.53 19.80 -160.09
CA LEU A 22 15.48 20.47 -161.01
C LEU A 22 16.88 19.84 -160.97
N SER A 23 17.17 18.95 -160.02
CA SER A 23 18.43 18.22 -159.92
C SER A 23 18.35 16.74 -160.36
N LEU A 24 17.20 16.36 -160.95
CA LEU A 24 17.01 15.07 -161.61
C LEU A 24 17.56 15.15 -163.05
N ASP A 25 18.13 14.05 -163.55
CA ASP A 25 18.60 13.99 -164.94
C ASP A 25 17.44 13.96 -165.96
N PRO A 26 17.69 14.13 -167.28
CA PRO A 26 16.62 14.17 -168.29
C PRO A 26 15.72 12.93 -168.35
N SER A 27 16.08 11.85 -167.65
CA SER A 27 15.32 10.60 -167.55
C SER A 27 14.52 10.49 -166.24
N GLY A 28 14.61 11.49 -165.35
CA GLY A 28 13.86 11.59 -164.10
C GLY A 28 14.52 10.95 -162.88
N PHE A 29 15.84 10.69 -162.90
CA PHE A 29 16.56 10.06 -161.79
C PHE A 29 17.35 11.07 -160.94
N LEU A 30 17.50 10.81 -159.64
CA LEU A 30 18.33 11.63 -158.74
C LEU A 30 19.78 11.64 -159.19
N SER A 31 20.33 12.83 -159.43
CA SER A 31 21.75 12.97 -159.66
C SER A 31 22.54 12.51 -158.42
N TYR A 32 23.60 11.72 -158.65
CA TYR A 32 24.47 11.19 -157.60
C TYR A 32 25.00 12.27 -156.64
N ALA A 33 25.21 13.49 -157.12
CA ALA A 33 25.68 14.61 -156.32
C ALA A 33 24.68 15.06 -155.23
N TYR A 34 23.37 15.02 -155.50
CA TYR A 34 22.38 15.47 -154.53
C TYR A 34 22.10 14.42 -153.45
N ALA A 35 22.11 13.13 -153.80
CA ALA A 35 21.92 12.03 -152.84
C ALA A 35 22.96 12.04 -151.70
N GLN A 36 24.20 12.49 -151.96
CA GLN A 36 25.25 12.65 -150.95
C GLN A 36 24.92 13.69 -149.88
N THR A 37 24.03 14.66 -150.14
CA THR A 37 23.67 15.72 -149.17
C THR A 37 22.65 15.27 -148.13
N LEU A 38 22.02 14.10 -148.30
CA LEU A 38 21.00 13.57 -147.39
C LEU A 38 21.59 12.69 -146.26
N TYR A 39 22.88 12.38 -146.32
CA TYR A 39 23.61 11.69 -145.26
C TYR A 39 24.02 12.70 -144.18
N VAL A 40 23.27 12.75 -143.08
CA VAL A 40 23.70 13.48 -141.87
C VAL A 40 24.85 12.71 -141.21
N SER A 41 26.02 13.32 -141.12
CA SER A 41 27.23 12.67 -140.57
C SER A 41 27.10 12.42 -139.06
N ARG A 42 27.87 11.45 -138.52
CA ARG A 42 27.96 11.17 -137.07
C ARG A 42 28.42 12.37 -136.21
N ASN A 43 28.90 13.46 -136.83
CA ASN A 43 29.40 14.64 -136.15
C ASN A 43 28.43 15.85 -136.22
N ASP A 44 27.16 15.61 -136.49
CA ASP A 44 26.13 16.67 -136.44
C ASP A 44 25.95 17.18 -134.99
N TYR A 45 26.03 18.50 -134.79
CA TYR A 45 25.96 19.15 -133.48
C TYR A 45 24.67 18.82 -132.70
N ARG A 46 23.61 18.43 -133.39
CA ARG A 46 22.34 18.01 -132.78
C ARG A 46 22.47 16.67 -132.04
N LEU A 47 23.54 15.91 -132.26
CA LEU A 47 23.85 14.66 -131.55
C LEU A 47 24.79 14.84 -130.33
N SER A 48 25.39 16.02 -130.11
CA SER A 48 26.42 16.21 -129.06
C SER A 48 25.93 16.02 -127.62
N TYR A 49 24.65 16.26 -127.33
CA TYR A 49 24.07 16.07 -125.99
C TYR A 49 23.59 14.63 -125.71
N ILE A 50 23.57 13.78 -126.74
CA ILE A 50 23.00 12.43 -126.71
C ILE A 50 24.00 11.33 -127.08
N THR A 51 25.26 11.66 -127.37
CA THR A 51 26.35 10.69 -127.54
C THR A 51 27.20 10.59 -126.27
N GLY A 52 27.60 9.38 -125.90
CA GLY A 52 28.45 9.14 -124.72
C GLY A 52 27.72 9.05 -123.37
N ILE A 53 26.38 9.03 -123.36
CA ILE A 53 25.59 8.87 -122.13
C ILE A 53 25.75 7.45 -121.58
N THR A 54 26.08 7.35 -120.29
CA THR A 54 25.96 6.11 -119.51
C THR A 54 24.70 6.17 -118.67
N LEU A 55 23.77 5.22 -118.88
CA LEU A 55 22.49 5.19 -118.16
C LEU A 55 22.71 5.16 -116.63
N GLY A 56 22.01 6.03 -115.91
CA GLY A 56 22.05 6.14 -114.45
C GLY A 56 23.30 6.80 -113.87
N GLN A 57 24.15 7.44 -114.68
CA GLN A 57 25.27 8.24 -114.20
C GLN A 57 25.14 9.68 -114.68
N GLY A 58 25.14 10.64 -113.74
CA GLY A 58 25.29 12.05 -114.06
C GLY A 58 26.66 12.30 -114.68
N SER A 59 26.70 12.67 -115.97
CA SER A 59 27.91 13.04 -116.70
C SER A 59 27.87 14.53 -117.06
N ALA A 60 29.03 15.20 -116.99
CA ALA A 60 29.10 16.64 -117.20
C ALA A 60 28.65 17.02 -118.62
N ASN A 61 27.80 18.04 -118.74
CA ASN A 61 27.32 18.63 -120.00
C ASN A 61 26.57 17.66 -120.94
N GLN A 62 26.06 16.54 -120.42
CA GLN A 62 25.28 15.56 -121.17
C GLN A 62 23.86 15.43 -120.60
N ALA A 63 22.94 14.88 -121.41
CA ALA A 63 21.59 14.61 -120.94
C ALA A 63 21.59 13.55 -119.82
N LEU A 64 20.82 13.79 -118.76
CA LEU A 64 20.66 12.84 -117.67
C LEU A 64 19.63 11.77 -118.04
N THR A 65 20.00 10.51 -117.89
CA THR A 65 19.11 9.36 -118.11
C THR A 65 19.17 8.42 -116.93
N LEU A 66 18.07 7.72 -116.67
CA LEU A 66 17.96 6.74 -115.60
C LEU A 66 18.59 5.40 -116.02
N ASP A 67 19.12 4.62 -115.08
CA ASP A 67 19.45 3.21 -115.34
C ASP A 67 18.19 2.32 -115.37
N GLY A 68 18.39 1.02 -115.65
CA GLY A 68 17.31 0.03 -115.67
C GLY A 68 16.57 -0.16 -114.34
N SER A 69 17.14 0.33 -113.22
CA SER A 69 16.51 0.34 -111.89
C SER A 69 15.90 1.70 -111.53
N ARG A 70 15.95 2.67 -112.46
CA ARG A 70 15.56 4.08 -112.27
C ARG A 70 16.45 4.87 -111.32
N ASN A 71 17.70 4.42 -111.14
CA ASN A 71 18.66 5.12 -110.31
C ASN A 71 19.45 6.14 -111.13
N VAL A 72 19.96 7.14 -110.42
CA VAL A 72 20.99 8.04 -110.91
C VAL A 72 22.03 8.20 -109.81
N THR A 73 23.30 8.03 -110.17
CA THR A 73 24.46 8.28 -109.31
C THR A 73 25.34 9.38 -109.90
N ASN A 74 26.35 9.82 -109.13
CA ASN A 74 27.30 10.87 -109.53
C ASN A 74 26.67 12.26 -109.80
N ILE A 75 25.59 12.60 -109.08
CA ILE A 75 25.10 13.98 -108.99
C ILE A 75 25.86 14.65 -107.83
N ASN A 76 26.65 15.68 -108.13
CA ASN A 76 27.38 16.43 -107.11
C ASN A 76 26.44 17.27 -106.21
N SER A 77 25.42 17.88 -106.81
CA SER A 77 24.40 18.64 -106.08
C SER A 77 23.07 18.61 -106.84
N LEU A 78 21.99 18.32 -106.12
CA LEU A 78 20.63 18.37 -106.64
C LEU A 78 19.89 19.50 -105.92
N THR A 79 19.65 20.59 -106.63
CA THR A 79 18.80 21.68 -106.14
C THR A 79 17.37 21.46 -106.64
N ALA A 80 16.43 21.32 -105.71
CA ALA A 80 15.01 21.17 -106.02
C ALA A 80 14.20 22.00 -105.01
N SER A 81 13.05 22.53 -105.44
CA SER A 81 12.12 23.23 -104.54
C SER A 81 11.53 22.31 -103.47
N SER A 82 11.45 21.00 -103.75
CA SER A 82 11.19 19.96 -102.77
C SER A 82 11.82 18.64 -103.23
N ILE A 83 12.28 17.84 -102.28
CA ILE A 83 12.73 16.47 -102.52
C ILE A 83 11.81 15.57 -101.69
N THR A 84 11.02 14.73 -102.36
CA THR A 84 10.23 13.68 -101.69
C THR A 84 10.99 12.38 -101.84
N ALA A 85 11.69 11.96 -100.79
CA ALA A 85 12.42 10.70 -100.76
C ALA A 85 11.60 9.65 -100.00
N GLY A 86 11.42 8.47 -100.60
CA GLY A 86 10.78 7.33 -99.90
C GLY A 86 11.61 6.80 -98.73
N SER A 87 12.94 6.92 -98.82
CA SER A 87 13.89 6.68 -97.72
C SER A 87 15.11 7.56 -97.92
N MET A 88 15.69 8.07 -96.83
CA MET A 88 16.99 8.75 -96.80
C MET A 88 18.04 7.94 -96.03
N SER A 89 17.82 6.61 -95.93
CA SER A 89 18.75 5.70 -95.26
C SER A 89 20.13 5.76 -95.91
N GLY A 90 21.13 6.24 -95.16
CA GLY A 90 22.51 6.39 -95.63
C GLY A 90 23.08 7.81 -95.56
N LEU A 91 22.26 8.82 -95.23
CA LEU A 91 22.78 10.16 -94.89
C LEU A 91 23.58 10.11 -93.58
N THR A 92 24.81 10.61 -93.60
CA THR A 92 25.62 10.83 -92.38
C THR A 92 25.25 12.12 -91.65
N SER A 93 24.64 13.07 -92.37
CA SER A 93 24.09 14.30 -91.81
C SER A 93 22.87 14.74 -92.62
N LEU A 94 21.87 15.26 -91.92
CA LEU A 94 20.72 15.94 -92.50
C LEU A 94 20.63 17.30 -91.82
N SER A 95 21.00 18.35 -92.54
CA SER A 95 20.84 19.73 -92.07
C SER A 95 19.54 20.30 -92.62
N VAL A 96 18.65 20.74 -91.72
CA VAL A 96 17.44 21.48 -92.09
C VAL A 96 17.54 22.88 -91.49
N SER A 97 17.17 23.89 -92.28
CA SER A 97 17.12 25.28 -91.81
C SER A 97 15.86 25.61 -90.99
N GLY A 98 14.95 24.65 -90.84
CA GLY A 98 13.68 24.78 -90.13
C GLY A 98 13.39 23.60 -89.22
N THR A 99 12.12 23.28 -89.02
CA THR A 99 11.68 22.19 -88.14
C THR A 99 11.82 20.84 -88.83
N LEU A 100 12.61 19.93 -88.26
CA LEU A 100 12.53 18.51 -88.58
C LEU A 100 11.35 17.90 -87.81
N THR A 101 10.27 17.57 -88.51
CA THR A 101 9.14 16.84 -87.89
C THR A 101 9.33 15.36 -88.11
N ALA A 102 9.60 14.61 -87.03
CA ALA A 102 9.73 13.15 -87.06
C ALA A 102 8.70 12.51 -86.12
N THR A 103 7.93 11.55 -86.63
CA THR A 103 6.97 10.79 -85.82
C THR A 103 7.67 9.83 -84.87
N THR A 104 8.90 9.42 -85.20
CA THR A 104 9.74 8.57 -84.37
C THR A 104 11.19 8.95 -84.59
N VAL A 105 11.93 9.11 -83.50
CA VAL A 105 13.38 9.30 -83.52
C VAL A 105 13.98 8.04 -82.90
N ASN A 106 14.55 7.17 -83.73
CA ASN A 106 15.24 5.96 -83.29
C ASN A 106 16.74 6.24 -83.26
N THR A 107 17.27 6.60 -82.09
CA THR A 107 18.71 6.79 -81.90
C THR A 107 19.30 5.64 -81.08
N THR A 108 20.45 5.15 -81.51
CA THR A 108 21.27 4.16 -80.77
C THR A 108 22.33 4.83 -79.90
N SER A 109 22.29 6.15 -79.79
CA SER A 109 23.24 6.99 -79.04
C SER A 109 22.52 8.23 -78.51
N ASP A 110 23.21 9.00 -77.67
CA ASP A 110 22.71 10.23 -77.10
C ASP A 110 22.16 11.20 -78.17
N ILE A 111 21.06 11.87 -77.86
CA ILE A 111 20.58 12.98 -78.66
C ILE A 111 21.27 14.24 -78.14
N GLN A 112 21.91 14.98 -79.04
CA GLN A 112 22.42 16.31 -78.71
C GLN A 112 21.33 17.34 -78.97
N VAL A 113 20.95 18.09 -77.93
CA VAL A 113 20.05 19.25 -78.05
C VAL A 113 20.81 20.46 -77.55
N ASN A 114 20.96 21.48 -78.39
CA ASN A 114 21.70 22.73 -78.09
C ASN A 114 23.13 22.46 -77.53
N GLY A 115 23.84 21.47 -78.07
CA GLY A 115 25.19 21.10 -77.64
C GLY A 115 25.27 20.29 -76.34
N THR A 116 24.14 19.99 -75.69
CA THR A 116 24.09 19.11 -74.52
C THR A 116 23.75 17.69 -74.95
N SER A 117 24.59 16.72 -74.57
CA SER A 117 24.33 15.29 -74.76
C SER A 117 23.31 14.81 -73.73
N TYR A 118 22.13 14.40 -74.16
CA TYR A 118 21.15 13.76 -73.30
C TYR A 118 21.37 12.26 -73.35
N ASN A 119 21.78 11.67 -72.22
CA ASN A 119 22.01 10.24 -72.13
C ASN A 119 20.68 9.47 -72.09
N LEU A 120 20.34 8.79 -73.19
CA LEU A 120 19.07 8.09 -73.31
C LEU A 120 18.95 6.89 -72.34
N THR A 121 20.05 6.37 -71.79
CA THR A 121 19.99 5.32 -70.75
C THR A 121 19.43 5.83 -69.42
N GLN A 122 19.47 7.15 -69.17
CA GLN A 122 18.91 7.77 -67.98
C GLN A 122 17.44 8.19 -68.16
N LEU A 123 16.97 8.33 -69.40
CA LEU A 123 15.57 8.66 -69.71
C LEU A 123 14.62 7.60 -69.15
N ASP A 124 15.03 6.33 -69.18
CA ASP A 124 14.25 5.25 -68.58
C ASP A 124 14.05 5.45 -67.06
N ARG A 125 15.02 6.02 -66.34
CA ARG A 125 14.89 6.26 -64.89
C ARG A 125 13.83 7.29 -64.54
N VAL A 126 13.52 8.24 -65.42
CA VAL A 126 12.47 9.26 -65.20
C VAL A 126 11.14 8.89 -65.87
N ASN A 127 11.12 7.83 -66.69
CA ASN A 127 9.92 7.29 -67.30
C ASN A 127 9.11 6.46 -66.29
N VAL A 128 8.22 7.14 -65.57
CA VAL A 128 7.29 6.54 -64.60
C VAL A 128 5.88 6.45 -65.19
N THR A 129 5.18 5.34 -64.99
CA THR A 129 3.79 5.17 -65.43
C THR A 129 2.78 6.05 -64.69
N THR A 130 3.08 6.46 -63.45
CA THR A 130 2.20 7.34 -62.67
C THR A 130 3.04 8.28 -61.81
N ILE A 131 2.94 9.58 -62.09
CA ILE A 131 3.59 10.63 -61.30
C ILE A 131 3.03 10.59 -59.87
N GLY A 132 3.89 10.70 -58.85
CA GLY A 132 3.51 10.58 -57.44
C GLY A 132 3.45 9.14 -56.90
N THR A 133 3.82 8.14 -57.70
CA THR A 133 3.97 6.75 -57.24
C THR A 133 5.41 6.29 -57.45
N ALA A 134 6.11 5.93 -56.37
CA ALA A 134 7.46 5.41 -56.45
C ALA A 134 7.46 4.04 -57.15
N GLN A 135 8.40 3.86 -58.09
CA GLN A 135 8.59 2.63 -58.85
C GLN A 135 10.02 2.13 -58.63
N ALA A 136 10.18 0.81 -58.59
CA ALA A 136 11.49 0.20 -58.38
C ALA A 136 12.48 0.65 -59.48
N SER A 137 13.69 1.04 -59.06
CA SER A 137 14.78 1.47 -59.95
C SER A 137 14.49 2.71 -60.82
N LYS A 138 13.44 3.46 -60.51
CA LYS A 138 13.11 4.76 -61.14
C LYS A 138 13.36 5.90 -60.17
N ALA A 139 13.49 7.12 -60.71
CA ALA A 139 13.52 8.34 -59.94
C ALA A 139 12.18 8.59 -59.25
N LEU A 140 12.21 9.18 -58.05
CA LEU A 140 10.99 9.64 -57.40
C LEU A 140 10.53 10.95 -58.07
N VAL A 141 9.44 10.88 -58.83
CA VAL A 141 8.82 12.06 -59.44
C VAL A 141 7.57 12.41 -58.65
N LEU A 142 7.56 13.58 -58.03
CA LEU A 142 6.43 14.06 -57.23
C LEU A 142 5.26 14.44 -58.14
N ASP A 143 4.02 14.24 -57.67
CA ASP A 143 2.83 14.73 -58.37
C ASP A 143 2.66 16.25 -58.27
N ALA A 144 1.58 16.78 -58.87
CA ALA A 144 1.27 18.21 -58.85
C ALA A 144 1.07 18.77 -57.43
N ASN A 145 0.74 17.93 -56.46
CA ASN A 145 0.61 18.28 -55.04
C ASN A 145 1.93 18.09 -54.27
N ARG A 146 3.03 17.80 -54.97
CA ARG A 146 4.34 17.44 -54.40
C ARG A 146 4.27 16.17 -53.53
N SER A 147 3.35 15.25 -53.85
CA SER A 147 3.13 14.01 -53.10
C SER A 147 3.78 12.80 -53.77
N ALA A 148 4.06 11.78 -52.94
CA ALA A 148 4.64 10.51 -53.33
C ALA A 148 4.01 9.37 -52.51
N SER A 149 3.79 8.22 -53.16
CA SER A 149 3.23 7.00 -52.58
C SER A 149 4.07 5.78 -52.97
N ASN A 150 3.78 4.60 -52.39
CA ASN A 150 4.46 3.34 -52.68
C ASN A 150 5.97 3.30 -52.35
N ILE A 151 6.41 4.09 -51.36
CA ILE A 151 7.78 4.03 -50.82
C ILE A 151 7.80 2.96 -49.72
N TYR A 152 8.51 1.85 -49.95
CA TYR A 152 8.58 0.74 -48.99
C TYR A 152 9.32 1.14 -47.71
N ASN A 153 10.52 1.71 -47.85
CA ASN A 153 11.31 2.24 -46.74
C ASN A 153 11.79 3.65 -47.08
N LEU A 154 11.61 4.58 -46.15
CA LEU A 154 12.20 5.91 -46.20
C LEU A 154 13.14 6.07 -45.00
N ILE A 155 14.46 5.99 -45.27
CA ILE A 155 15.48 6.33 -44.29
C ILE A 155 15.86 7.79 -44.51
N ILE A 156 15.69 8.62 -43.49
CA ILE A 156 16.15 10.01 -43.49
C ILE A 156 17.35 10.06 -42.54
N ASP A 157 18.54 10.26 -43.09
CA ASP A 157 19.78 10.41 -42.32
C ASP A 157 20.18 11.90 -42.28
N PRO A 158 19.75 12.65 -41.25
CA PRO A 158 20.14 14.03 -41.11
C PRO A 158 21.58 14.07 -40.58
N ASN A 159 22.58 14.21 -41.46
CA ASN A 159 23.95 14.58 -41.06
C ASN A 159 23.99 16.01 -40.44
N GLY A 160 23.30 16.26 -39.31
CA GLY A 160 23.04 17.58 -38.71
C GLY A 160 21.97 17.59 -37.60
N THR A 161 21.33 18.73 -37.32
CA THR A 161 20.40 19.01 -36.19
C THR A 161 19.05 18.27 -36.23
N GLY A 162 19.01 17.06 -36.77
CA GLY A 162 17.85 16.18 -36.77
C GLY A 162 16.78 16.57 -37.78
N ILE A 163 15.80 15.69 -37.93
CA ILE A 163 14.56 15.97 -38.68
C ILE A 163 13.79 17.00 -37.85
N VAL A 164 13.71 18.25 -38.32
CA VAL A 164 12.90 19.29 -37.67
C VAL A 164 11.42 18.92 -37.85
N CYS A 165 10.86 18.34 -36.79
CA CYS A 165 9.59 17.62 -36.77
C CYS A 165 8.34 18.51 -36.61
N SER A 166 8.46 19.84 -36.64
CA SER A 166 7.31 20.74 -36.43
C SER A 166 6.20 20.61 -37.48
N THR A 167 6.49 19.99 -38.62
CA THR A 167 5.54 19.82 -39.75
C THR A 167 5.38 18.36 -40.21
N LEU A 168 6.03 17.38 -39.56
CA LEU A 168 5.87 15.98 -39.92
C LEU A 168 4.47 15.50 -39.51
N LYS A 169 3.60 15.28 -40.49
CA LYS A 169 2.21 14.82 -40.29
C LYS A 169 2.09 13.35 -40.71
N PHE A 170 1.64 12.50 -39.80
CA PHE A 170 1.19 11.15 -40.14
C PHE A 170 -0.29 11.22 -40.56
N TRP A 171 -0.56 11.36 -41.85
CA TRP A 171 -1.94 11.37 -42.37
C TRP A 171 -2.57 9.97 -42.32
N ASN A 172 -3.87 9.90 -41.98
CA ASN A 172 -4.71 8.78 -42.41
C ASN A 172 -5.35 9.13 -43.76
N ALA A 173 -5.86 8.12 -44.48
CA ALA A 173 -6.33 8.19 -45.87
C ALA A 173 -7.45 9.21 -46.20
N ALA A 174 -7.96 9.99 -45.24
CA ALA A 174 -9.12 10.88 -45.43
C ALA A 174 -8.81 12.40 -45.44
N GLY A 175 -7.60 12.83 -45.84
CA GLY A 175 -7.31 14.22 -46.27
C GLY A 175 -7.50 15.33 -45.23
N THR A 176 -7.90 15.00 -44.01
CA THR A 176 -7.96 15.93 -42.87
C THR A 176 -6.72 15.69 -42.03
N ALA A 177 -6.07 16.77 -41.54
CA ALA A 177 -5.06 16.64 -40.51
C ALA A 177 -5.71 16.04 -39.25
N SER A 178 -5.74 14.71 -39.20
CA SER A 178 -6.23 13.96 -38.06
C SER A 178 -5.13 14.06 -36.99
N ASN A 179 -5.21 15.12 -36.18
CA ASN A 179 -4.59 15.16 -34.85
C ASN A 179 -5.27 14.16 -33.88
N THR A 180 -6.08 13.21 -34.39
CA THR A 180 -6.79 12.17 -33.65
C THR A 180 -5.95 10.90 -33.47
N LEU A 181 -4.71 10.86 -33.99
CA LEU A 181 -3.74 9.83 -33.65
C LEU A 181 -2.91 10.28 -32.44
N ALA A 182 -3.01 9.53 -31.34
CA ALA A 182 -2.35 9.76 -30.05
C ALA A 182 -0.82 9.94 -30.08
N HIS A 183 -0.16 9.83 -31.23
CA HIS A 183 1.30 9.93 -31.38
C HIS A 183 1.88 11.29 -30.97
N MET A 184 1.11 12.39 -31.03
CA MET A 184 1.55 13.69 -30.49
C MET A 184 1.78 13.65 -28.96
N TYR A 185 1.13 12.74 -28.23
CA TYR A 185 1.40 12.51 -26.81
C TYR A 185 2.76 11.86 -26.53
N TYR A 186 3.39 11.27 -27.54
CA TYR A 186 4.67 10.55 -27.43
C TYR A 186 5.85 11.32 -28.04
N VAL A 187 5.61 12.50 -28.63
CA VAL A 187 6.68 13.36 -29.17
C VAL A 187 7.01 14.44 -28.15
N GLY A 188 8.27 14.52 -27.72
CA GLY A 188 8.73 15.51 -26.74
C GLY A 188 8.28 15.24 -25.30
N VAL A 189 8.00 13.98 -24.94
CA VAL A 189 7.74 13.56 -23.55
C VAL A 189 9.01 13.69 -22.71
N GLN A 190 8.85 14.17 -21.47
CA GLN A 190 9.90 14.15 -20.46
C GLN A 190 9.82 12.82 -19.71
N GLU A 191 10.83 11.95 -19.87
CA GLU A 191 10.91 10.70 -19.11
C GLU A 191 10.93 10.95 -17.60
N GLY A 192 10.17 10.16 -16.83
CA GLY A 192 10.08 10.29 -15.37
C GLY A 192 9.28 11.50 -14.87
N GLY A 193 8.64 12.26 -15.76
CA GLY A 193 7.85 13.44 -15.43
C GLY A 193 6.47 13.49 -16.10
N ALA A 194 5.50 14.12 -15.44
CA ALA A 194 4.19 14.42 -16.02
C ALA A 194 4.18 15.80 -16.67
N THR A 195 4.05 15.81 -17.99
CA THR A 195 3.73 17.02 -18.75
C THR A 195 2.25 17.04 -19.09
N ALA A 196 1.65 18.22 -19.05
CA ALA A 196 0.24 18.40 -19.41
C ALA A 196 -0.04 17.89 -20.83
N SER A 197 -1.08 17.07 -20.98
CA SER A 197 -1.51 16.53 -22.27
C SER A 197 -0.40 15.79 -23.02
N GLN A 198 0.42 15.00 -22.32
CA GLN A 198 1.41 14.08 -22.88
C GLN A 198 1.31 12.69 -22.21
N ALA A 199 1.91 11.68 -22.82
CA ALA A 199 1.96 10.33 -22.28
C ALA A 199 2.86 10.23 -21.05
N VAL A 200 2.55 9.27 -20.18
CA VAL A 200 3.37 8.90 -19.02
C VAL A 200 4.41 7.87 -19.47
N VAL A 201 5.69 8.22 -19.44
CA VAL A 201 6.80 7.31 -19.78
C VAL A 201 7.76 7.23 -18.60
N LEU A 202 8.05 6.00 -18.18
CA LEU A 202 9.01 5.73 -17.11
C LEU A 202 10.44 6.00 -17.61
N ASN A 203 11.28 6.56 -16.74
CA ASN A 203 12.72 6.67 -17.01
C ASN A 203 13.43 5.33 -16.75
N SER A 204 14.75 5.30 -16.92
CA SER A 204 15.58 4.11 -16.65
C SER A 204 15.52 3.60 -15.20
N THR A 205 15.21 4.46 -14.22
CA THR A 205 15.03 4.07 -12.80
C THR A 205 13.62 3.57 -12.50
N LYS A 206 12.71 3.66 -13.48
CA LYS A 206 11.25 3.41 -13.33
C LYS A 206 10.58 4.33 -12.32
N ASP A 207 11.22 5.44 -12.00
CA ASP A 207 10.65 6.48 -11.16
C ASP A 207 9.81 7.43 -12.01
N TYR A 208 8.77 8.00 -11.38
CA TYR A 208 7.88 8.94 -12.04
C TYR A 208 7.38 10.01 -11.08
N SER A 209 7.23 11.25 -11.55
CA SER A 209 6.79 12.40 -10.76
C SER A 209 5.84 13.31 -11.55
N GLY A 210 5.03 14.12 -10.86
CA GLY A 210 4.23 15.19 -11.47
C GLY A 210 2.76 14.89 -11.77
N ILE A 211 2.26 13.66 -11.55
CA ILE A 211 0.80 13.41 -11.57
C ILE A 211 0.18 14.15 -10.37
N ARG A 212 -0.70 15.11 -10.64
CA ARG A 212 -1.41 15.86 -9.61
C ARG A 212 -2.39 14.99 -8.83
N ASN A 213 -3.25 14.28 -9.55
CA ASN A 213 -4.29 13.41 -8.99
C ASN A 213 -4.20 12.05 -9.68
N LEU A 214 -3.87 10.99 -8.93
CA LEU A 214 -3.94 9.61 -9.40
C LEU A 214 -5.27 8.99 -8.95
N SER A 215 -6.22 8.82 -9.87
CA SER A 215 -7.49 8.15 -9.59
C SER A 215 -7.46 6.73 -10.16
N CYS A 216 -7.60 5.73 -9.29
CA CYS A 216 -7.70 4.32 -9.67
C CYS A 216 -9.07 3.80 -9.26
N SER A 217 -9.89 3.35 -10.22
CA SER A 217 -11.19 2.73 -9.94
C SER A 217 -11.08 1.30 -9.41
N GLY A 218 -9.95 0.64 -9.67
CA GLY A 218 -9.59 -0.67 -9.15
C GLY A 218 -8.65 -0.61 -7.95
N THR A 219 -7.95 -1.71 -7.71
CA THR A 219 -6.97 -1.80 -6.62
C THR A 219 -5.62 -1.25 -7.07
N LEU A 220 -5.07 -0.27 -6.33
CA LEU A 220 -3.65 0.06 -6.42
C LEU A 220 -2.86 -0.99 -5.62
N THR A 221 -2.20 -1.91 -6.32
CA THR A 221 -1.39 -2.97 -5.69
C THR A 221 0.08 -2.55 -5.65
N ILE A 222 0.69 -2.55 -4.47
CA ILE A 222 2.11 -2.26 -4.26
C ILE A 222 2.77 -3.54 -3.74
N SER A 223 3.60 -4.18 -4.57
CA SER A 223 4.05 -5.57 -4.34
C SER A 223 5.10 -5.75 -3.24
N THR A 224 5.83 -4.71 -2.85
CA THR A 224 6.94 -4.81 -1.89
C THR A 224 6.75 -3.87 -0.72
N SER A 225 6.84 -2.56 -0.96
CA SER A 225 6.70 -1.53 0.07
C SER A 225 6.53 -0.16 -0.56
N ILE A 226 5.82 0.73 0.13
CA ILE A 226 6.03 2.17 -0.08
C ILE A 226 7.31 2.51 0.70
N ALA A 227 8.45 2.53 0.00
CA ALA A 227 9.73 2.92 0.58
C ALA A 227 9.90 4.45 0.51
N THR A 228 10.81 4.98 1.34
CA THR A 228 10.99 6.42 1.57
C THR A 228 11.10 7.26 0.29
N PRO A 229 10.34 8.37 0.19
CA PRO A 229 9.38 8.86 1.19
C PRO A 229 8.09 8.00 1.18
N SER A 230 7.56 7.73 2.38
CA SER A 230 6.25 7.11 2.62
C SER A 230 5.11 7.83 1.87
N ILE A 231 3.89 7.30 1.90
CA ILE A 231 2.71 8.13 1.58
C ILE A 231 2.66 9.27 2.59
N THR A 232 3.13 10.46 2.20
CA THR A 232 2.93 11.70 2.94
C THR A 232 1.60 12.28 2.46
N CYS A 233 0.56 12.12 3.27
CA CYS A 233 -0.75 12.71 3.00
C CYS A 233 -1.39 13.17 4.31
N ASP A 234 -2.17 14.24 4.24
CA ASP A 234 -2.86 14.78 5.42
C ASP A 234 -3.99 13.86 5.88
N THR A 235 -4.58 13.08 4.97
CA THR A 235 -5.72 12.21 5.29
C THR A 235 -5.75 10.98 4.40
N ILE A 236 -5.85 9.81 5.04
CA ILE A 236 -6.23 8.55 4.40
C ILE A 236 -7.69 8.30 4.76
N THR A 237 -8.62 8.61 3.85
CA THR A 237 -10.06 8.39 4.06
C THR A 237 -10.53 7.24 3.18
N LYS A 238 -11.24 6.29 3.78
CA LYS A 238 -12.07 5.31 3.06
C LYS A 238 -13.48 5.42 3.62
N ALA A 239 -14.49 5.41 2.74
CA ALA A 239 -15.86 5.19 3.18
C ALA A 239 -15.95 3.77 3.79
N GLY A 240 -16.09 3.69 5.12
CA GLY A 240 -16.07 2.45 5.88
C GLY A 240 -14.72 2.14 6.53
N THR A 241 -14.35 0.86 6.59
CA THR A 241 -13.19 0.39 7.36
C THR A 241 -11.91 0.37 6.52
N ILE A 242 -10.86 0.99 7.06
CA ILE A 242 -9.47 0.73 6.66
C ILE A 242 -9.01 -0.53 7.39
N THR A 243 -8.78 -1.62 6.65
CA THR A 243 -8.27 -2.88 7.20
C THR A 243 -6.75 -2.88 7.09
N LEU A 244 -6.05 -2.91 8.23
CA LEU A 244 -4.59 -3.05 8.32
C LEU A 244 -4.28 -4.53 8.60
N SER A 245 -3.21 -5.07 8.00
CA SER A 245 -2.84 -6.50 8.10
C SER A 245 -2.70 -6.95 9.57
N PRO A 246 -3.13 -8.20 9.92
CA PRO A 246 -3.32 -8.62 11.31
C PRO A 246 -2.05 -8.84 12.14
N THR A 247 -0.84 -8.73 11.58
CA THR A 247 0.38 -9.11 12.32
C THR A 247 1.00 -7.97 13.12
N THR A 248 1.02 -6.74 12.60
CA THR A 248 1.60 -5.57 13.33
C THR A 248 1.16 -4.24 12.72
N LEU A 249 0.70 -3.30 13.56
CA LEU A 249 0.50 -1.89 13.24
C LEU A 249 1.53 -1.07 14.01
N ASN A 250 2.60 -0.61 13.33
CA ASN A 250 3.62 0.24 13.94
C ASN A 250 3.32 1.71 13.64
N LEU A 251 2.64 2.39 14.56
CA LEU A 251 2.38 3.83 14.50
C LEU A 251 3.37 4.55 15.41
N ASN A 252 4.18 5.45 14.86
CA ASN A 252 5.04 6.36 15.63
C ASN A 252 4.64 7.84 15.42
N PRO A 253 3.38 8.22 15.70
CA PRO A 253 2.95 9.60 15.57
C PRO A 253 3.45 10.43 16.76
N THR A 254 3.61 11.74 16.57
CA THR A 254 3.77 12.67 17.70
C THR A 254 2.50 12.73 18.57
N THR A 255 1.32 12.47 17.98
CA THR A 255 0.03 12.35 18.66
C THR A 255 -0.82 11.27 17.99
N LEU A 256 -1.22 10.22 18.72
CA LEU A 256 -2.26 9.28 18.28
C LEU A 256 -3.62 9.81 18.74
N GLN A 257 -4.59 9.95 17.84
CA GLN A 257 -5.98 10.27 18.22
C GLN A 257 -6.93 9.14 17.83
N ILE A 258 -7.87 8.80 18.72
CA ILE A 258 -8.97 7.86 18.45
C ILE A 258 -10.27 8.64 18.57
N ALA A 259 -11.09 8.62 17.52
CA ALA A 259 -12.35 9.38 17.43
C ALA A 259 -12.17 10.88 17.78
N GLY A 260 -11.05 11.48 17.35
CA GLY A 260 -10.72 12.89 17.60
C GLY A 260 -10.16 13.20 19.00
N THR A 261 -9.99 12.19 19.86
CA THR A 261 -9.41 12.36 21.20
C THR A 261 -7.98 11.84 21.22
N ALA A 262 -7.04 12.66 21.70
CA ALA A 262 -5.63 12.25 21.84
C ALA A 262 -5.47 11.15 22.90
N VAL A 263 -4.76 10.09 22.53
CA VAL A 263 -4.26 9.08 23.45
C VAL A 263 -3.02 9.65 24.11
N THR A 264 -3.12 10.00 25.39
CA THR A 264 -2.04 10.60 26.19
C THR A 264 -1.17 9.56 26.91
N ALA A 265 -1.68 8.34 27.07
CA ALA A 265 -0.97 7.25 27.73
C ALA A 265 0.16 6.71 26.85
N THR A 266 1.31 6.45 27.46
CA THR A 266 2.41 5.68 26.87
C THR A 266 1.99 4.22 26.65
N ALA A 267 2.74 3.51 25.80
CA ALA A 267 2.52 2.08 25.59
C ALA A 267 2.65 1.27 26.90
N ALA A 268 3.55 1.67 27.81
CA ALA A 268 3.68 1.02 29.11
C ALA A 268 2.45 1.20 30.00
N GLU A 269 1.86 2.40 30.00
CA GLU A 269 0.63 2.70 30.75
C GLU A 269 -0.59 1.98 30.15
N LEU A 270 -0.71 1.92 28.82
CA LEU A 270 -1.75 1.13 28.15
C LEU A 270 -1.59 -0.36 28.44
N ASN A 271 -0.37 -0.88 28.43
CA ASN A 271 -0.12 -2.28 28.77
C ASN A 271 -0.41 -2.59 30.25
N ALA A 272 -0.51 -1.59 31.13
CA ALA A 272 -0.88 -1.81 32.52
C ALA A 272 -2.35 -2.22 32.68
N VAL A 273 -3.24 -1.92 31.72
CA VAL A 273 -4.65 -2.33 31.74
C VAL A 273 -4.91 -3.70 31.10
N ASP A 274 -3.89 -4.31 30.50
CA ASP A 274 -3.96 -5.69 29.99
C ASP A 274 -3.87 -6.68 31.17
N VAL A 275 -5.04 -7.04 31.71
CA VAL A 275 -5.22 -7.95 32.85
C VAL A 275 -6.47 -8.81 32.69
N THR A 276 -6.50 -9.94 33.40
CA THR A 276 -7.73 -10.70 33.61
C THR A 276 -8.59 -9.99 34.66
N ALA A 277 -9.77 -9.52 34.27
CA ALA A 277 -10.71 -8.87 35.19
C ALA A 277 -11.02 -9.76 36.39
N GLY A 278 -11.06 -9.18 37.60
CA GLY A 278 -11.29 -9.90 38.86
C GLY A 278 -10.02 -10.49 39.50
N ALA A 279 -8.86 -10.45 38.85
CA ALA A 279 -7.60 -10.89 39.44
C ALA A 279 -6.60 -9.73 39.52
N ALA A 280 -6.16 -9.37 40.73
CA ALA A 280 -5.06 -8.44 40.91
C ALA A 280 -3.75 -9.05 40.39
N ALA A 281 -3.08 -8.36 39.46
CA ALA A 281 -1.79 -8.73 38.89
C ALA A 281 -0.69 -7.71 39.26
N VAL A 282 0.55 -8.18 39.40
CA VAL A 282 1.69 -7.34 39.82
C VAL A 282 1.98 -6.25 38.78
N SER A 283 2.15 -5.00 39.23
CA SER A 283 2.45 -3.84 38.38
C SER A 283 1.42 -3.58 37.26
N LYS A 284 0.18 -4.00 37.48
CA LYS A 284 -0.96 -3.77 36.58
C LYS A 284 -2.07 -3.00 37.29
N ALA A 285 -3.03 -2.50 36.51
CA ALA A 285 -4.25 -1.90 37.04
C ALA A 285 -5.14 -2.94 37.74
N LEU A 286 -5.92 -2.51 38.74
CA LEU A 286 -7.00 -3.30 39.32
C LEU A 286 -8.27 -3.10 38.49
N VAL A 287 -8.76 -4.18 37.87
CA VAL A 287 -9.98 -4.16 37.06
C VAL A 287 -10.99 -5.12 37.69
N LEU A 288 -12.16 -4.59 38.04
CA LEU A 288 -13.26 -5.39 38.59
C LEU A 288 -13.77 -6.37 37.54
N ASP A 289 -14.21 -7.56 37.98
CA ASP A 289 -14.94 -8.48 37.10
C ASP A 289 -16.40 -8.02 36.86
N SER A 290 -17.16 -8.81 36.10
CA SER A 290 -18.57 -8.54 35.80
C SER A 290 -19.49 -8.51 37.03
N SER A 291 -19.04 -9.01 38.18
CA SER A 291 -19.75 -8.95 39.46
C SER A 291 -19.34 -7.75 40.31
N GLY A 292 -18.37 -6.94 39.86
CA GLY A 292 -17.80 -5.86 40.65
C GLY A 292 -16.74 -6.32 41.66
N SER A 293 -16.25 -7.57 41.54
CA SER A 293 -15.32 -8.17 42.50
C SER A 293 -13.86 -8.03 42.07
N ILE A 294 -12.96 -8.11 43.06
CA ILE A 294 -11.52 -8.21 42.87
C ILE A 294 -10.94 -9.22 43.87
N GLY A 295 -10.26 -10.25 43.36
CA GLY A 295 -9.58 -11.28 44.12
C GLY A 295 -8.06 -11.09 44.12
N THR A 296 -7.36 -12.06 44.73
CA THR A 296 -5.89 -12.22 44.73
C THR A 296 -5.07 -11.06 45.32
N ILE A 297 -5.69 -10.08 45.96
CA ILE A 297 -4.98 -9.06 46.75
C ILE A 297 -4.39 -9.73 47.99
N THR A 298 -3.07 -9.95 48.00
CA THR A 298 -2.37 -10.62 49.11
C THR A 298 -2.33 -9.77 50.38
N LYS A 299 -2.18 -8.44 50.25
CA LYS A 299 -2.13 -7.48 51.35
C LYS A 299 -2.73 -6.16 50.92
N MET A 300 -3.60 -5.59 51.74
CA MET A 300 -4.15 -4.25 51.55
C MET A 300 -3.77 -3.38 52.74
N THR A 301 -3.02 -2.31 52.50
CA THR A 301 -2.82 -1.23 53.47
C THR A 301 -3.80 -0.12 53.13
N CYS A 302 -4.79 0.09 53.98
CA CYS A 302 -5.82 1.13 53.80
C CYS A 302 -6.15 1.78 55.13
N THR A 303 -6.52 3.06 55.12
CA THR A 303 -6.89 3.81 56.34
C THR A 303 -8.14 3.23 57.02
N SER A 304 -9.10 2.74 56.25
CA SER A 304 -10.33 2.10 56.73
C SER A 304 -10.95 1.24 55.64
N ILE A 305 -11.45 0.05 55.99
CA ILE A 305 -12.32 -0.76 55.12
C ILE A 305 -13.76 -0.48 55.56
N ARG A 306 -14.52 0.26 54.73
CA ARG A 306 -15.92 0.55 54.98
C ARG A 306 -16.75 -0.19 53.95
N SER A 307 -17.47 -1.22 54.37
CA SER A 307 -18.52 -1.79 53.53
C SER A 307 -19.78 -0.93 53.61
N THR A 308 -20.37 -0.64 52.44
CA THR A 308 -21.61 0.16 52.31
C THR A 308 -22.84 -0.73 52.17
N THR A 309 -22.64 -2.01 51.90
CA THR A 309 -23.61 -3.10 52.03
C THR A 309 -23.23 -3.94 53.25
N THR A 310 -24.00 -4.98 53.57
CA THR A 310 -23.68 -5.97 54.63
C THR A 310 -22.41 -6.80 54.37
N GLU A 311 -21.55 -6.40 53.43
CA GLU A 311 -20.39 -7.16 52.94
C GLU A 311 -19.07 -6.52 53.37
N CYS A 312 -18.87 -6.36 54.67
CA CYS A 312 -17.60 -6.80 55.23
C CYS A 312 -18.00 -8.13 55.84
N GLN A 313 -17.96 -9.24 55.07
CA GLN A 313 -18.76 -10.45 55.35
C GLN A 313 -18.70 -10.88 56.83
N ILE A 314 -19.66 -10.33 57.57
CA ILE A 314 -20.33 -10.90 58.71
C ILE A 314 -21.51 -11.61 58.05
N THR A 315 -21.33 -12.85 57.60
CA THR A 315 -22.41 -13.62 56.97
C THR A 315 -23.65 -13.54 57.85
N ALA A 316 -24.81 -13.19 57.27
CA ALA A 316 -26.09 -13.22 57.97
C ALA A 316 -26.46 -14.67 58.28
N GLY A 317 -25.97 -15.19 59.40
CA GLY A 317 -26.31 -16.50 59.94
C GLY A 317 -27.49 -16.39 60.90
N THR A 318 -28.62 -16.93 60.49
CA THR A 318 -29.79 -17.19 61.34
C THR A 318 -29.45 -18.29 62.37
N ALA A 319 -29.52 -17.95 63.66
CA ALA A 319 -29.25 -18.84 64.81
C ALA A 319 -27.81 -19.41 64.92
N LEU A 320 -27.39 -19.74 66.15
CA LEU A 320 -26.11 -20.41 66.41
C LEU A 320 -26.14 -21.83 65.82
N ASP A 321 -25.43 -22.06 64.72
CA ASP A 321 -25.17 -23.40 64.19
C ASP A 321 -23.94 -24.00 64.89
N THR A 322 -24.18 -24.91 65.84
CA THR A 322 -23.13 -25.58 66.61
C THR A 322 -22.32 -26.61 65.81
N SER A 323 -22.67 -26.83 64.54
CA SER A 323 -21.99 -27.77 63.63
C SER A 323 -21.28 -27.10 62.45
N ALA A 324 -21.46 -25.79 62.25
CA ALA A 324 -20.86 -25.07 61.14
C ALA A 324 -19.33 -24.87 61.30
N GLU A 325 -18.63 -24.85 60.16
CA GLU A 325 -17.21 -24.47 60.09
C GLU A 325 -17.00 -23.01 60.54
N CYS A 326 -15.79 -22.67 61.02
CA CYS A 326 -15.50 -21.32 61.53
C CYS A 326 -15.83 -20.21 60.50
N ARG A 327 -15.66 -20.49 59.20
CA ARG A 327 -15.90 -19.53 58.11
C ARG A 327 -17.37 -19.18 57.92
N ALA A 328 -18.29 -19.94 58.51
CA ALA A 328 -19.70 -19.61 58.57
C ALA A 328 -20.00 -18.48 59.58
N TYR A 329 -19.07 -18.20 60.50
CA TYR A 329 -19.23 -17.14 61.49
C TYR A 329 -18.86 -15.77 60.93
N PRO A 330 -19.59 -14.73 61.34
CA PRO A 330 -19.31 -13.36 60.98
C PRO A 330 -17.88 -12.85 61.13
N LEU A 331 -17.22 -13.26 62.20
CA LEU A 331 -15.85 -12.92 62.51
C LEU A 331 -15.17 -14.22 62.90
N CYS A 332 -14.44 -14.84 61.96
CA CYS A 332 -13.56 -15.96 62.29
C CYS A 332 -12.12 -15.43 62.50
N ILE A 333 -11.60 -15.62 63.71
CA ILE A 333 -10.19 -15.40 64.05
C ILE A 333 -9.56 -16.78 64.16
N THR A 334 -8.69 -17.14 63.22
CA THR A 334 -7.97 -18.42 63.24
C THR A 334 -6.52 -18.24 63.64
N ASN A 335 -5.99 -19.29 64.27
CA ASN A 335 -4.56 -19.51 64.40
C ASN A 335 -4.30 -20.96 63.97
N ASP A 336 -3.66 -21.13 62.81
CA ASP A 336 -3.48 -22.44 62.17
C ASP A 336 -2.33 -23.26 62.79
N THR A 337 -1.78 -22.81 63.91
CA THR A 337 -0.84 -23.59 64.72
C THR A 337 -1.59 -24.75 65.38
N ASP A 338 -0.99 -25.94 65.53
CA ASP A 338 -1.58 -27.14 66.15
C ASP A 338 -1.06 -27.46 67.58
N THR A 339 -0.15 -26.64 68.09
CA THR A 339 0.44 -26.74 69.43
C THR A 339 -0.55 -26.41 70.56
N VAL A 340 -0.45 -27.11 71.70
CA VAL A 340 -1.17 -26.74 72.94
C VAL A 340 -0.69 -25.36 73.43
N GLY A 341 -1.62 -24.50 73.83
CA GLY A 341 -1.32 -23.11 74.21
C GLY A 341 -1.37 -22.10 73.06
N SER A 342 -1.57 -22.54 71.81
CA SER A 342 -1.86 -21.63 70.69
C SER A 342 -3.14 -20.84 70.96
N VAL A 343 -3.13 -19.57 70.55
CA VAL A 343 -4.18 -18.59 70.87
C VAL A 343 -4.80 -18.05 69.59
N ALA A 344 -6.13 -18.02 69.54
CA ALA A 344 -6.89 -17.17 68.64
C ALA A 344 -7.66 -16.16 69.50
N GLY A 345 -7.43 -14.87 69.32
CA GLY A 345 -7.98 -13.87 70.23
C GLY A 345 -8.00 -12.45 69.69
N ILE A 346 -8.70 -11.61 70.45
CA ILE A 346 -8.82 -10.17 70.21
C ILE A 346 -8.00 -9.47 71.28
N SER A 347 -7.02 -8.68 70.86
CA SER A 347 -6.25 -7.81 71.73
C SER A 347 -6.83 -6.40 71.78
N PHE A 348 -6.97 -5.85 72.99
CA PHE A 348 -7.33 -4.46 73.22
C PHE A 348 -6.10 -3.71 73.73
N MET A 349 -5.74 -2.61 73.07
CA MET A 349 -4.60 -1.79 73.44
C MET A 349 -5.03 -0.34 73.61
N ILE A 350 -4.71 0.21 74.78
CA ILE A 350 -4.81 1.64 75.10
C ILE A 350 -3.43 2.04 75.60
N ASP A 351 -2.66 2.71 74.75
CA ASP A 351 -1.30 3.18 75.03
C ASP A 351 -1.16 4.58 74.40
N SER A 352 -0.65 5.54 75.16
CA SER A 352 -0.46 6.92 74.72
C SER A 352 0.89 7.15 74.02
N THR A 353 1.77 6.14 73.99
CA THR A 353 3.08 6.24 73.35
C THR A 353 3.02 5.74 71.91
N VAL A 354 3.51 6.55 70.98
CA VAL A 354 3.44 6.39 69.51
C VAL A 354 4.33 5.25 68.98
N ALA A 355 4.66 4.25 69.80
CA ALA A 355 5.44 3.11 69.36
C ALA A 355 4.56 2.21 68.47
N PRO A 356 5.09 1.70 67.34
CA PRO A 356 4.36 0.75 66.52
C PRO A 356 3.92 -0.43 67.40
N ILE A 357 2.67 -0.86 67.24
CA ILE A 357 1.97 -1.96 67.93
C ILE A 357 2.73 -3.31 67.96
N SER A 358 3.94 -3.40 67.40
CA SER A 358 4.72 -4.62 67.26
C SER A 358 5.60 -4.98 68.47
N THR A 359 5.74 -4.13 69.49
CA THR A 359 6.58 -4.42 70.68
C THR A 359 5.87 -4.25 72.03
N SER A 360 4.62 -3.79 72.05
CA SER A 360 3.85 -3.60 73.29
C SER A 360 2.96 -4.79 73.60
N THR A 361 2.87 -5.17 74.87
CA THR A 361 1.86 -6.12 75.35
C THR A 361 0.48 -5.47 75.40
N PRO A 362 -0.59 -6.21 75.07
CA PRO A 362 -1.94 -5.67 75.06
C PRO A 362 -2.44 -5.29 76.47
N SER A 363 -3.32 -4.31 76.55
CA SER A 363 -3.97 -3.90 77.81
C SER A 363 -4.92 -4.99 78.33
N ALA A 364 -5.66 -5.62 77.41
CA ALA A 364 -6.51 -6.77 77.69
C ALA A 364 -6.60 -7.71 76.49
N VAL A 365 -6.92 -8.98 76.74
CA VAL A 365 -7.12 -9.99 75.68
C VAL A 365 -8.32 -10.85 76.01
N ILE A 366 -9.13 -11.14 75.00
CA ILE A 366 -10.13 -12.21 75.00
C ILE A 366 -9.65 -13.27 74.01
N ALA A 367 -9.47 -14.50 74.48
CA ALA A 367 -8.79 -15.52 73.69
C ALA A 367 -9.41 -16.90 73.88
N ALA A 368 -9.56 -17.62 72.78
CA ALA A 368 -9.63 -19.06 72.78
C ALA A 368 -8.20 -19.60 72.86
N VAL A 369 -7.92 -20.47 73.84
CA VAL A 369 -6.59 -21.07 74.02
C VAL A 369 -6.70 -22.59 73.98
N ARG A 370 -5.99 -23.21 73.04
CA ARG A 370 -6.02 -24.66 72.86
C ARG A 370 -5.52 -25.38 74.12
N THR A 371 -6.28 -26.39 74.56
CA THR A 371 -5.96 -27.20 75.75
C THR A 371 -5.55 -28.64 75.44
N THR A 372 -6.03 -29.24 74.34
CA THR A 372 -5.69 -30.62 73.94
C THR A 372 -5.49 -30.74 72.41
N GLY A 373 -4.85 -31.83 71.96
CA GLY A 373 -4.31 -31.98 70.59
C GLY A 373 -5.33 -32.08 69.44
N ALA A 374 -4.82 -32.09 68.20
CA ALA A 374 -5.43 -32.23 66.86
C ALA A 374 -6.72 -31.46 66.53
N TYR A 375 -7.75 -31.51 67.37
CA TYR A 375 -9.03 -30.82 67.21
C TYR A 375 -9.19 -29.84 68.37
N ALA A 376 -9.14 -28.54 68.08
CA ALA A 376 -8.87 -27.44 69.02
C ALA A 376 -9.91 -27.23 70.15
N VAL A 377 -10.07 -28.21 71.04
CA VAL A 377 -10.71 -28.02 72.34
C VAL A 377 -9.96 -26.88 73.02
N SER A 378 -10.68 -25.81 73.33
CA SER A 378 -10.10 -24.55 73.76
C SER A 378 -10.90 -23.99 74.92
N ASP A 379 -10.18 -23.39 75.87
CA ASP A 379 -10.82 -22.58 76.90
C ASP A 379 -11.03 -21.16 76.38
N LEU A 380 -12.11 -20.51 76.81
CA LEU A 380 -12.25 -19.06 76.66
C LEU A 380 -11.63 -18.37 77.87
N ARG A 381 -10.67 -17.48 77.65
CA ARG A 381 -9.88 -16.85 78.71
C ARG A 381 -9.84 -15.34 78.53
N PHE A 382 -9.91 -14.64 79.66
CA PHE A 382 -9.79 -13.19 79.74
C PHE A 382 -8.50 -12.85 80.46
N TYR A 383 -7.70 -12.02 79.82
CA TYR A 383 -6.43 -11.56 80.34
C TYR A 383 -6.43 -10.04 80.50
N THR A 384 -5.78 -9.56 81.55
CA THR A 384 -5.45 -8.14 81.69
C THR A 384 -3.99 -7.99 82.03
N ARG A 385 -3.39 -6.89 81.61
CA ARG A 385 -2.00 -6.55 81.94
C ARG A 385 -1.79 -6.60 83.46
N SER A 386 -0.71 -7.27 83.90
CA SER A 386 -0.45 -7.52 85.33
C SER A 386 0.43 -6.45 85.99
N GLY A 387 0.83 -5.43 85.26
CA GLY A 387 1.68 -4.35 85.77
C GLY A 387 1.64 -3.10 84.90
N SER A 388 2.13 -1.99 85.44
CA SER A 388 2.19 -0.68 84.78
C SER A 388 3.44 -0.47 83.93
N ALA A 389 4.49 -1.28 84.11
CA ALA A 389 5.73 -1.16 83.36
C ALA A 389 5.54 -1.53 81.88
N PHE A 390 6.25 -0.84 80.97
CA PHE A 390 6.27 -1.13 79.53
C PHE A 390 6.54 -2.63 79.29
N GLY A 391 5.71 -3.28 78.46
CA GLY A 391 5.84 -4.72 78.17
C GLY A 391 5.46 -5.67 79.30
N SER A 392 4.82 -5.21 80.39
CA SER A 392 4.32 -6.11 81.45
C SER A 392 3.43 -7.20 80.85
N PRO A 393 3.56 -8.47 81.29
CA PRO A 393 2.77 -9.55 80.74
C PRO A 393 1.29 -9.35 81.05
N VAL A 394 0.44 -10.08 80.32
CA VAL A 394 -0.96 -10.24 80.69
C VAL A 394 -1.11 -11.44 81.61
N ALA A 395 -1.93 -11.30 82.65
CA ALA A 395 -2.29 -12.38 83.56
C ALA A 395 -3.72 -12.81 83.30
N GLU A 396 -3.95 -14.12 83.36
CA GLU A 396 -5.30 -14.68 83.28
C GLU A 396 -6.11 -14.26 84.50
N ARG A 397 -7.32 -13.75 84.26
CA ARG A 397 -8.24 -13.32 85.33
C ARG A 397 -9.46 -14.22 85.40
N ILE A 398 -10.01 -14.58 84.24
CA ILE A 398 -11.20 -15.41 84.09
C ILE A 398 -10.93 -16.49 83.07
N ARG A 399 -11.43 -17.70 83.34
CA ARG A 399 -11.42 -18.83 82.42
C ARG A 399 -12.78 -19.51 82.38
N LEU A 400 -13.28 -19.81 81.20
CA LEU A 400 -14.29 -20.83 80.97
C LEU A 400 -13.59 -22.02 80.31
N THR A 401 -13.49 -23.14 81.01
CA THR A 401 -12.88 -24.35 80.45
C THR A 401 -13.75 -24.93 79.34
N ALA A 402 -13.17 -25.75 78.47
CA ALA A 402 -13.95 -26.49 77.48
C ALA A 402 -15.03 -27.41 78.11
N ASP A 403 -14.83 -27.87 79.35
CA ASP A 403 -15.82 -28.63 80.12
C ASP A 403 -16.95 -27.75 80.70
N GLY A 404 -16.82 -26.43 80.55
CA GLY A 404 -17.77 -25.42 81.00
C GLY A 404 -17.65 -25.05 82.48
N ASN A 405 -16.44 -25.12 83.06
CA ASN A 405 -16.17 -24.62 84.40
C ASN A 405 -15.67 -23.17 84.33
N PHE A 406 -16.34 -22.28 85.06
CA PHE A 406 -16.00 -20.86 85.14
C PHE A 406 -15.12 -20.57 86.36
N GLY A 407 -13.87 -20.20 86.12
CA GLY A 407 -12.89 -19.83 87.13
C GLY A 407 -12.63 -18.32 87.17
N ILE A 408 -12.62 -17.74 88.37
CA ILE A 408 -12.09 -16.41 88.64
C ILE A 408 -10.86 -16.57 89.53
N GLY A 409 -9.71 -16.09 89.07
CA GLY A 409 -8.43 -16.23 89.78
C GLY A 409 -7.89 -17.67 89.85
N SER A 410 -8.49 -18.62 89.13
CA SER A 410 -8.08 -20.03 89.09
C SER A 410 -7.74 -20.47 87.66
N SER A 411 -6.57 -21.06 87.48
CA SER A 411 -6.13 -21.66 86.21
C SER A 411 -6.64 -23.10 86.01
N SER A 412 -7.34 -23.67 87.00
CA SER A 412 -7.87 -25.04 86.98
C SER A 412 -9.14 -25.13 87.85
N PRO A 413 -10.26 -24.50 87.43
CA PRO A 413 -11.50 -24.51 88.22
C PRO A 413 -12.08 -25.94 88.31
N PRO A 414 -12.22 -26.50 89.53
CA PRO A 414 -12.67 -27.90 89.71
C PRO A 414 -14.20 -28.06 89.59
N THR A 415 -14.96 -26.97 89.56
CA THR A 415 -16.43 -26.95 89.54
C THR A 415 -16.95 -25.84 88.63
N ARG A 416 -18.28 -25.81 88.38
CA ARG A 416 -18.94 -24.86 87.48
C ARG A 416 -18.61 -23.38 87.78
N LEU A 417 -18.45 -23.03 89.05
CA LEU A 417 -18.01 -21.72 89.50
C LEU A 417 -16.94 -21.90 90.59
N SER A 418 -15.72 -21.47 90.30
CA SER A 418 -14.60 -21.47 91.24
C SER A 418 -14.05 -20.06 91.38
N VAL A 419 -14.06 -19.51 92.59
CA VAL A 419 -13.45 -18.21 92.88
C VAL A 419 -12.32 -18.42 93.86
N VAL A 420 -11.09 -18.12 93.42
CA VAL A 420 -9.88 -18.29 94.23
C VAL A 420 -9.34 -16.91 94.55
N GLY A 421 -9.19 -16.63 95.85
CA GLY A 421 -8.60 -15.39 96.33
C GLY A 421 -7.10 -15.35 96.07
N ASP A 422 -6.55 -14.15 95.97
CA ASP A 422 -5.11 -13.91 95.83
C ASP A 422 -4.58 -13.11 97.03
N SER A 423 -3.25 -13.00 97.12
CA SER A 423 -2.58 -12.19 98.15
C SER A 423 -2.79 -10.68 97.98
N GLY A 424 -3.41 -10.23 96.88
CA GLY A 424 -3.75 -8.82 96.65
C GLY A 424 -5.03 -8.40 97.36
N ASN A 425 -5.89 -9.34 97.73
CA ASN A 425 -7.22 -9.10 98.30
C ASN A 425 -7.33 -9.64 99.74
N LEU A 426 -6.45 -9.18 100.64
CA LEU A 426 -6.39 -9.66 102.03
C LEU A 426 -7.23 -8.84 103.02
N SER A 427 -7.87 -9.53 103.96
CA SER A 427 -8.46 -9.02 105.20
C SER A 427 -7.70 -9.63 106.37
N GLY A 428 -6.65 -8.94 106.84
CA GLY A 428 -5.66 -9.55 107.74
C GLY A 428 -4.99 -10.76 107.07
N SER A 429 -5.07 -11.95 107.67
CA SER A 429 -4.56 -13.19 107.09
C SER A 429 -5.55 -13.95 106.19
N TRP A 430 -6.77 -13.43 106.01
CA TRP A 430 -7.83 -14.07 105.22
C TRP A 430 -7.89 -13.50 103.81
N GLN A 431 -8.09 -14.35 102.81
CA GLN A 431 -8.30 -13.93 101.42
C GLN A 431 -9.78 -13.66 101.18
N ARG A 432 -10.12 -12.48 100.66
CA ARG A 432 -11.47 -12.16 100.20
C ARG A 432 -11.70 -12.87 98.87
N VAL A 433 -12.70 -13.75 98.83
CA VAL A 433 -13.07 -14.46 97.59
C VAL A 433 -14.32 -13.87 96.94
N CYS A 434 -15.27 -13.37 97.73
CA CYS A 434 -16.46 -12.70 97.22
C CYS A 434 -16.80 -11.50 98.08
N ASN A 435 -17.21 -10.39 97.45
CA ASN A 435 -17.73 -9.20 98.11
C ASN A 435 -19.12 -8.89 97.56
N PHE A 436 -20.07 -8.70 98.46
CA PHE A 436 -21.44 -8.31 98.20
C PHE A 436 -21.66 -6.94 98.84
N ALA A 437 -22.16 -5.99 98.07
CA ALA A 437 -22.46 -4.64 98.54
C ALA A 437 -23.83 -4.21 98.02
N ASN A 438 -24.55 -3.37 98.75
CA ASN A 438 -25.71 -2.67 98.20
C ASN A 438 -25.31 -1.30 97.65
N ASP A 439 -26.16 -0.72 96.80
CA ASP A 439 -25.93 0.57 96.14
C ASP A 439 -26.40 1.76 97.00
N ASN A 440 -25.86 1.87 98.22
CA ASN A 440 -26.14 2.99 99.12
C ASN A 440 -24.89 3.84 99.32
N ALA A 441 -25.06 5.13 99.64
CA ALA A 441 -23.94 6.06 99.88
C ALA A 441 -22.97 5.58 100.98
N SER A 442 -23.51 4.85 101.98
CA SER A 442 -22.76 4.05 102.94
C SER A 442 -23.19 2.59 102.79
N PRO A 443 -22.49 1.79 101.97
CA PRO A 443 -22.93 0.45 101.63
C PRO A 443 -22.69 -0.51 102.80
N ILE A 444 -23.69 -1.35 103.08
CA ILE A 444 -23.51 -2.57 103.85
C ILE A 444 -22.74 -3.52 102.93
N THR A 445 -21.61 -4.00 103.43
CA THR A 445 -20.77 -4.95 102.73
C THR A 445 -20.74 -6.27 103.48
N GLY A 446 -20.84 -7.36 102.73
CA GLY A 446 -20.67 -8.71 103.23
C GLY A 446 -19.70 -9.47 102.35
N GLU A 447 -18.89 -10.32 102.95
CA GLU A 447 -17.85 -11.04 102.22
C GLU A 447 -17.90 -12.53 102.56
N ILE A 448 -17.41 -13.32 101.60
CA ILE A 448 -16.90 -14.67 101.87
C ILE A 448 -15.39 -14.55 101.85
N GLN A 449 -14.76 -15.01 102.93
CA GLN A 449 -13.32 -15.02 103.08
C GLN A 449 -12.84 -16.44 103.39
N ILE A 450 -11.67 -16.81 102.91
CA ILE A 450 -11.06 -18.11 103.16
C ILE A 450 -9.61 -17.90 103.58
N VAL A 451 -9.16 -18.69 104.54
CA VAL A 451 -7.77 -18.72 104.97
C VAL A 451 -7.23 -20.14 104.96
N ASN A 452 -6.01 -20.26 104.47
CA ASN A 452 -5.16 -21.41 104.67
C ASN A 452 -3.89 -20.91 105.36
N ALA A 453 -3.81 -21.07 106.67
CA ALA A 453 -2.62 -20.79 107.45
C ALA A 453 -1.45 -21.66 106.95
N ALA A 454 -0.23 -21.13 107.06
CA ALA A 454 0.98 -21.86 106.67
C ALA A 454 1.01 -23.25 107.33
N THR A 455 1.53 -24.25 106.59
CA THR A 455 1.65 -25.65 107.04
C THR A 455 2.17 -25.74 108.49
N GLY A 456 1.31 -26.19 109.41
CA GLY A 456 1.62 -26.38 110.83
C GLY A 456 0.73 -25.62 111.82
N ALA A 457 -0.09 -24.65 111.38
CA ALA A 457 -1.01 -23.90 112.26
C ALA A 457 -2.46 -24.38 112.12
N SER A 458 -2.82 -25.47 112.80
CA SER A 458 -4.12 -26.14 112.68
C SER A 458 -5.34 -25.37 113.22
N SER A 459 -5.15 -24.24 113.91
CA SER A 459 -6.27 -23.41 114.42
C SER A 459 -6.62 -22.20 113.53
N GLY A 460 -5.90 -22.00 112.42
CA GLY A 460 -6.02 -20.81 111.58
C GLY A 460 -6.73 -21.01 110.26
N ASN A 461 -7.10 -22.23 109.87
CA ASN A 461 -7.78 -22.53 108.61
C ASN A 461 -9.29 -22.39 108.75
N GLY A 462 -9.96 -21.80 107.76
CA GLY A 462 -11.41 -21.68 107.80
C GLY A 462 -12.00 -20.90 106.64
N MET A 463 -13.33 -20.91 106.60
CA MET A 463 -14.13 -20.02 105.76
C MET A 463 -14.97 -19.13 106.67
N TRP A 464 -14.96 -17.84 106.39
CA TRP A 464 -15.76 -16.84 107.07
C TRP A 464 -16.81 -16.31 106.09
N ILE A 465 -18.03 -16.16 106.58
CA ILE A 465 -19.14 -15.54 105.84
C ILE A 465 -19.79 -14.55 106.81
N GLY A 466 -19.85 -13.28 106.42
CA GLY A 466 -20.42 -12.26 107.29
C GLY A 466 -20.43 -10.88 106.67
N THR A 467 -20.99 -9.95 107.42
CA THR A 467 -20.93 -8.51 107.14
C THR A 467 -19.59 -7.96 107.62
N THR A 468 -18.97 -7.10 106.81
CA THR A 468 -17.75 -6.36 107.19
C THR A 468 -18.09 -4.99 107.80
N THR A 469 -19.34 -4.53 107.65
CA THR A 469 -19.90 -3.42 108.40
C THR A 469 -20.54 -3.89 109.71
N SER A 470 -20.83 -2.97 110.64
CA SER A 470 -21.46 -3.26 111.94
C SER A 470 -22.97 -3.56 111.84
N ASP A 471 -23.35 -4.34 110.82
CA ASP A 471 -24.73 -4.71 110.48
C ASP A 471 -24.93 -6.22 110.66
N PRO A 472 -26.18 -6.69 110.89
CA PRO A 472 -26.42 -8.10 111.12
C PRO A 472 -26.27 -8.96 109.85
N LEU A 473 -25.65 -10.14 109.99
CA LEU A 473 -25.79 -11.21 108.99
C LEU A 473 -27.13 -11.91 109.21
N ARG A 474 -27.99 -11.95 108.19
CA ARG A 474 -29.32 -12.56 108.27
C ARG A 474 -29.42 -13.78 107.37
N LEU A 475 -30.00 -14.85 107.90
CA LEU A 475 -30.39 -16.05 107.17
C LEU A 475 -31.91 -16.13 107.15
N GLY A 476 -32.49 -16.35 105.97
CA GLY A 476 -33.92 -16.24 105.75
C GLY A 476 -34.51 -17.35 104.92
N VAL A 477 -35.82 -17.57 105.09
CA VAL A 477 -36.66 -18.48 104.28
C VAL A 477 -37.91 -17.70 103.89
N GLY A 478 -38.34 -17.81 102.63
CA GLY A 478 -39.57 -17.14 102.17
C GLY A 478 -39.55 -15.61 102.35
N ASN A 479 -38.40 -14.97 102.14
CA ASN A 479 -38.20 -13.52 102.34
C ASN A 479 -38.34 -13.02 103.80
N SER A 480 -38.34 -13.92 104.78
CA SER A 480 -38.34 -13.59 106.22
C SER A 480 -37.02 -13.99 106.88
N THR A 481 -36.54 -13.22 107.86
CA THR A 481 -35.34 -13.58 108.64
C THR A 481 -35.70 -14.63 109.68
N VAL A 482 -35.05 -15.80 109.64
CA VAL A 482 -35.25 -16.89 110.60
C VAL A 482 -34.10 -17.00 111.59
N MET A 483 -32.91 -16.50 111.22
CA MET A 483 -31.73 -16.50 112.07
C MET A 483 -30.88 -15.27 111.74
N TYR A 484 -30.24 -14.67 112.74
CA TYR A 484 -29.29 -13.59 112.50
C TYR A 484 -28.17 -13.54 113.55
N LEU A 485 -27.01 -13.02 113.14
CA LEU A 485 -25.92 -12.62 114.02
C LEU A 485 -25.87 -11.10 114.03
N ASN A 486 -26.01 -10.48 115.20
CA ASN A 486 -25.92 -9.02 115.32
C ASN A 486 -24.51 -8.52 115.61
N SER A 487 -24.30 -7.20 115.51
CA SER A 487 -23.01 -6.55 115.78
C SER A 487 -22.53 -6.68 117.23
N SER A 488 -23.38 -7.14 118.15
CA SER A 488 -23.02 -7.48 119.54
C SER A 488 -22.62 -8.95 119.72
N SER A 489 -22.35 -9.68 118.63
CA SER A 489 -21.96 -11.10 118.63
C SER A 489 -23.00 -12.04 119.24
N ARG A 490 -24.29 -11.69 119.15
CA ARG A 490 -25.39 -12.55 119.62
C ARG A 490 -26.09 -13.22 118.46
N LEU A 491 -26.33 -14.53 118.62
CA LEU A 491 -27.21 -15.30 117.77
C LEU A 491 -28.67 -15.07 118.18
N GLY A 492 -29.46 -14.52 117.26
CA GLY A 492 -30.90 -14.50 117.33
C GLY A 492 -31.49 -15.59 116.42
N VAL A 493 -32.42 -16.36 116.96
CA VAL A 493 -33.26 -17.30 116.19
C VAL A 493 -34.70 -16.82 116.39
N ALA A 494 -35.42 -16.62 115.28
CA ALA A 494 -36.78 -16.07 115.28
C ALA A 494 -37.82 -17.17 115.47
#